data_AF-A0A369CGQ3-F1
#
_entry.id   AF-A0A369CGQ3-F1
#
_cell.length_a   1.000
_cell.length_b   1.000
_cell.length_c   1.000
_cell.angle_alpha   90.00
_cell.angle_beta   90.00
_cell.angle_gamma   90.00
#
_symmetry.space_group_name_H-M   'P 1'
#
loop_
_entity.id
_entity.type
_entity.pdbx_description
1 polymer ?
#
loop_
_entity_poly.entity_id
_entity_poly.type
_entity_poly.pdbx_seq_one_letter_code
_entity_poly.pdbx_strand_id
1 'polypeptide(L)'
;MTRQAPRPGGGPARTAAPRIGRILLDAGLVTTDQLHSALARQQAGAVRLGALLCEMGFLDPATLELALELQSALSSPERILATAAGPREPLGVLLLAGGCITPAQLEDALAEQERTGARLGRIAVRRGWIAEPALERLLSLQRQLGRTPPGPGPLRLGRILVLLGAITTGQLDAALARQVGTGRALGEVLIDAGYATPRTIAEGLRLQRGLMAAAVAALLALGPGLPGTAAAAGGAEGGVSVSARVLPYARLEVLAQPSSLHVTAVDAARGYVEVDGISRLSIRSNSPRGYALVVEGRSEILTGVVIRGLGPDVALAVAGGTLLRPPADPRAAIEIRPGYRFALAPGTPPGEYPWPVTLSILPL
;
A
#
# COMPACT_ATOMS: atom_id res chain seq x y z
N MET A 1 -43.70 18.41 47.38
CA MET A 1 -42.37 18.74 46.82
C MET A 1 -41.37 17.71 47.31
N THR A 2 -40.99 16.76 46.47
CA THR A 2 -39.98 15.75 46.84
C THR A 2 -39.04 15.60 45.65
N ARG A 3 -37.83 16.14 45.79
CA ARG A 3 -36.76 16.04 44.79
C ARG A 3 -36.32 14.58 44.69
N GLN A 4 -36.45 13.98 43.51
CA GLN A 4 -35.88 12.68 43.21
C GLN A 4 -34.48 12.89 42.60
N ALA A 5 -33.46 12.28 43.22
CA ALA A 5 -32.06 12.38 42.84
C ALA A 5 -31.78 11.81 41.43
N PRO A 6 -30.79 12.34 40.69
CA PRO A 6 -30.39 11.78 39.41
C PRO A 6 -29.72 10.40 39.61
N ARG A 7 -30.15 9.41 38.82
CA ARG A 7 -29.62 8.03 38.86
C ARG A 7 -28.16 7.99 38.38
N PRO A 8 -27.27 7.22 39.04
CA PRO A 8 -25.91 7.03 38.58
C PRO A 8 -25.92 5.98 37.46
N GLY A 9 -25.79 6.44 36.22
CA GLY A 9 -25.70 5.60 35.03
C GLY A 9 -24.34 5.71 34.34
N GLY A 10 -23.24 5.72 35.12
CA GLY A 10 -21.88 5.60 34.58
C GLY A 10 -21.58 4.16 34.22
N GLY A 11 -22.13 3.66 33.10
CA GLY A 11 -21.66 2.43 32.49
C GLY A 11 -20.25 2.63 31.92
N PRO A 12 -19.39 1.59 31.91
CA PRO A 12 -18.03 1.71 31.38
C PRO A 12 -18.10 2.18 29.93
N ALA A 13 -17.29 3.19 29.60
CA ALA A 13 -17.19 3.76 28.26
C ALA A 13 -17.03 2.64 27.23
N ARG A 14 -18.07 2.41 26.40
CA ARG A 14 -17.98 1.50 25.25
C ARG A 14 -16.81 1.97 24.40
N THR A 15 -15.71 1.22 24.43
CA THR A 15 -14.57 1.43 23.54
C THR A 15 -15.11 1.23 22.13
N ALA A 16 -15.32 2.33 21.40
CA ALA A 16 -15.99 2.28 20.11
C ALA A 16 -15.09 1.53 19.13
N ALA A 17 -15.58 0.40 18.61
CA ALA A 17 -14.90 -0.34 17.56
C ALA A 17 -14.47 0.61 16.42
N PRO A 18 -13.30 0.42 15.80
CA PRO A 18 -12.84 1.27 14.72
C PRO A 18 -13.89 1.35 13.60
N ARG A 19 -14.16 2.56 13.11
CA ARG A 19 -15.12 2.77 12.03
C ARG A 19 -14.60 2.11 10.75
N ILE A 20 -15.49 1.47 9.99
CA ILE A 20 -15.12 0.76 8.75
C ILE A 20 -14.35 1.65 7.77
N GLY A 21 -14.72 2.92 7.64
CA GLY A 21 -14.01 3.88 6.79
C GLY A 21 -12.55 4.09 7.19
N ARG A 22 -12.25 4.04 8.51
CA ARG A 22 -10.87 4.15 9.01
C ARG A 22 -10.07 2.88 8.72
N ILE A 23 -10.69 1.71 8.86
CA ILE A 23 -10.09 0.42 8.53
C ILE A 23 -9.74 0.36 7.04
N LEU A 24 -10.67 0.75 6.16
CA LEU A 24 -10.46 0.78 4.72
C LEU A 24 -9.33 1.73 4.32
N LEU A 25 -9.23 2.88 4.99
CA LEU A 25 -8.17 3.86 4.76
C LEU A 25 -6.80 3.35 5.26
N ASP A 26 -6.73 2.86 6.51
CA ASP A 26 -5.49 2.36 7.12
C ASP A 26 -4.98 1.10 6.39
N ALA A 27 -5.88 0.29 5.81
CA ALA A 27 -5.52 -0.84 4.97
C ALA A 27 -5.15 -0.46 3.52
N GLY A 28 -5.28 0.82 3.15
CA GLY A 28 -5.00 1.30 1.79
C GLY A 28 -5.98 0.78 0.72
N LEU A 29 -7.17 0.37 1.14
CA LEU A 29 -8.24 -0.15 0.27
C LEU A 29 -9.04 0.97 -0.38
N VAL A 30 -9.11 2.12 0.30
CA VAL A 30 -9.69 3.35 -0.24
C VAL A 30 -8.77 4.53 0.07
N THR A 31 -8.76 5.53 -0.81
CA THR A 31 -8.06 6.79 -0.57
C THR A 31 -8.91 7.76 0.24
N THR A 32 -8.27 8.78 0.83
CA THR A 32 -8.97 9.86 1.54
C THR A 32 -10.01 10.55 0.65
N ASP A 33 -9.67 10.81 -0.62
CA ASP A 33 -10.56 11.48 -1.56
C ASP A 33 -11.78 10.62 -1.92
N GLN A 34 -11.57 9.31 -2.13
CA GLN A 34 -12.64 8.35 -2.35
C GLN A 34 -13.57 8.23 -1.13
N LEU A 35 -12.98 8.17 0.07
CA LEU A 35 -13.73 8.11 1.33
C LEU A 35 -14.53 9.39 1.56
N HIS A 36 -13.95 10.57 1.31
CA HIS A 36 -14.64 11.85 1.41
C HIS A 36 -15.80 11.96 0.40
N SER A 37 -15.57 11.53 -0.83
CA SER A 37 -16.61 11.53 -1.87
C SER A 37 -17.80 10.65 -1.47
N ALA A 38 -17.51 9.47 -0.92
CA ALA A 38 -18.53 8.56 -0.40
C ALA A 38 -19.25 9.15 0.83
N LEU A 39 -18.53 9.77 1.77
CA LEU A 39 -19.13 10.41 2.95
C LEU A 39 -20.03 11.60 2.57
N ALA A 40 -19.61 12.42 1.62
CA ALA A 40 -20.40 13.56 1.14
C ALA A 40 -21.72 13.10 0.52
N ARG A 41 -21.69 12.01 -0.26
CA ARG A 41 -22.88 11.40 -0.85
C ARG A 41 -23.74 10.64 0.17
N GLN A 42 -23.12 10.08 1.22
CA GLN A 42 -23.83 9.47 2.34
C GLN A 42 -24.62 10.51 3.16
N GLN A 43 -24.14 11.75 3.30
CA GLN A 43 -24.91 12.78 4.02
C GLN A 43 -26.23 13.14 3.31
N ALA A 44 -26.36 12.85 2.01
CA ALA A 44 -27.57 13.07 1.23
C ALA A 44 -28.54 11.87 1.21
N GLY A 45 -28.22 10.72 1.82
CA GLY A 45 -29.08 9.54 1.80
C GLY A 45 -28.77 8.50 2.88
N ALA A 46 -29.77 7.71 3.30
CA ALA A 46 -29.64 6.70 4.36
C ALA A 46 -28.87 5.42 3.94
N VAL A 47 -27.88 5.52 3.06
CA VAL A 47 -27.10 4.38 2.53
C VAL A 47 -25.91 4.09 3.44
N ARG A 48 -25.57 2.81 3.60
CA ARG A 48 -24.37 2.39 4.36
C ARG A 48 -23.10 2.72 3.55
N LEU A 49 -22.13 3.37 4.19
CA LEU A 49 -20.87 3.79 3.58
C LEU A 49 -20.16 2.70 2.77
N GLY A 50 -20.13 1.47 3.29
CA GLY A 50 -19.51 0.33 2.58
C GLY A 50 -20.20 -0.01 1.25
N ALA A 51 -21.54 -0.06 1.25
CA ALA A 51 -22.32 -0.33 0.03
C ALA A 51 -22.13 0.79 -1.00
N LEU A 52 -22.06 2.03 -0.53
CA LEU A 52 -21.82 3.19 -1.37
C LEU A 52 -20.42 3.18 -2.01
N LEU A 53 -19.39 2.75 -1.27
CA LEU A 53 -18.04 2.57 -1.81
C LEU A 53 -18.00 1.49 -2.91
N CYS A 54 -18.80 0.43 -2.79
CA CYS A 54 -18.96 -0.57 -3.84
C CYS A 54 -19.73 -0.02 -5.05
N GLU A 55 -20.83 0.68 -4.81
CA GLU A 55 -21.64 1.31 -5.87
C GLU A 55 -20.82 2.31 -6.70
N MET A 56 -19.93 3.07 -6.03
CA MET A 56 -19.02 4.02 -6.69
C MET A 56 -17.83 3.35 -7.38
N GLY A 57 -17.71 2.01 -7.32
CA GLY A 57 -16.61 1.26 -7.94
C GLY A 57 -15.26 1.45 -7.24
N PHE A 58 -15.24 1.93 -5.99
CA PHE A 58 -14.01 2.15 -5.23
C PHE A 58 -13.59 0.92 -4.42
N LEU A 59 -14.49 -0.04 -4.22
CA LEU A 59 -14.25 -1.22 -3.40
C LEU A 59 -15.03 -2.43 -3.92
N ASP A 60 -14.39 -3.58 -4.04
CA ASP A 60 -15.08 -4.81 -4.43
C ASP A 60 -15.90 -5.38 -3.25
N PRO A 61 -17.06 -6.01 -3.48
CA PRO A 61 -17.89 -6.58 -2.41
C PRO A 61 -17.14 -7.57 -1.51
N ALA A 62 -16.27 -8.40 -2.10
CA ALA A 62 -15.41 -9.34 -1.37
C ALA A 62 -14.42 -8.62 -0.43
N THR A 63 -13.86 -7.50 -0.86
CA THR A 63 -12.95 -6.69 -0.04
C THR A 63 -13.69 -5.96 1.07
N LEU A 64 -14.94 -5.54 0.83
CA LEU A 64 -15.81 -5.00 1.87
C LEU A 64 -16.13 -6.05 2.94
N GLU A 65 -16.43 -7.29 2.55
CA GLU A 65 -16.69 -8.39 3.49
C GLU A 65 -15.49 -8.65 4.39
N LEU A 66 -14.27 -8.71 3.83
CA LEU A 66 -13.01 -8.79 4.58
C LEU A 66 -12.85 -7.66 5.60
N ALA A 67 -13.14 -6.43 5.19
CA ALA A 67 -13.02 -5.27 6.06
C ALA A 67 -14.07 -5.27 7.19
N LEU A 68 -15.28 -5.78 6.93
CA LEU A 68 -16.34 -5.94 7.93
C LEU A 68 -16.03 -7.09 8.91
N GLU A 69 -15.53 -8.22 8.42
CA GLU A 69 -15.01 -9.30 9.27
C GLU A 69 -13.92 -8.77 10.21
N LEU A 70 -12.97 -8.01 9.66
CA LEU A 70 -11.94 -7.35 10.45
C LEU A 70 -12.55 -6.38 11.45
N GLN A 71 -13.46 -5.49 11.05
CA GLN A 71 -14.14 -4.55 11.95
C GLN A 71 -14.79 -5.25 13.15
N SER A 72 -15.48 -6.37 12.90
CA SER A 72 -16.10 -7.17 13.96
C SER A 72 -15.05 -7.76 14.92
N ALA A 73 -13.91 -8.19 14.37
CA ALA A 73 -12.80 -8.75 15.12
C ALA A 73 -12.03 -7.66 15.90
N LEU A 74 -12.04 -6.41 15.44
CA LEU A 74 -11.46 -5.26 16.14
C LEU A 74 -12.37 -4.67 17.24
N SER A 75 -13.51 -5.31 17.53
CA SER A 75 -14.48 -4.81 18.52
C SER A 75 -14.03 -4.98 19.98
N SER A 76 -13.00 -5.78 20.26
CA SER A 76 -12.38 -5.86 21.59
C SER A 76 -10.87 -6.08 21.50
N PRO A 77 -10.07 -5.60 22.48
CA PRO A 77 -8.62 -5.76 22.48
C PRO A 77 -8.17 -7.24 22.40
N GLU A 78 -8.88 -8.13 23.10
CA GLU A 78 -8.61 -9.57 23.10
C GLU A 78 -8.84 -10.19 21.72
N ARG A 79 -9.89 -9.72 21.02
CA ARG A 79 -10.20 -10.20 19.67
C ARG A 79 -9.20 -9.68 18.66
N ILE A 80 -8.74 -8.43 18.73
CA ILE A 80 -7.67 -7.89 17.85
C ILE A 80 -6.45 -8.82 17.89
N LEU A 81 -6.06 -9.22 19.10
CA LEU A 81 -4.93 -10.09 19.34
C LEU A 81 -5.15 -11.50 18.76
N ALA A 82 -6.37 -12.05 18.90
CA ALA A 82 -6.77 -13.32 18.29
C ALA A 82 -6.93 -13.25 16.75
N THR A 83 -7.26 -12.07 16.22
CA THR A 83 -7.44 -11.80 14.78
C THR A 83 -6.10 -11.92 14.03
N ALA A 84 -5.02 -11.58 14.74
CA ALA A 84 -3.66 -11.57 14.24
C ALA A 84 -3.02 -12.97 14.18
N ALA A 85 -3.79 -14.05 14.15
CA ALA A 85 -3.25 -15.40 13.98
C ALA A 85 -2.62 -15.59 12.58
N GLY A 86 -1.39 -15.12 12.39
CA GLY A 86 -0.59 -15.15 11.16
C GLY A 86 0.89 -15.46 11.42
N PRO A 87 1.75 -15.44 10.38
CA PRO A 87 3.18 -15.68 10.53
C PRO A 87 3.80 -14.68 11.51
N ARG A 88 4.91 -15.06 12.17
CA ARG A 88 5.65 -14.15 13.05
C ARG A 88 6.18 -12.98 12.23
N GLU A 89 5.65 -11.79 12.48
CA GLU A 89 6.20 -10.57 11.90
C GLU A 89 7.32 -9.99 12.80
N PRO A 90 8.42 -9.51 12.22
CA PRO A 90 9.45 -8.82 12.98
C PRO A 90 8.91 -7.47 13.51
N LEU A 91 9.44 -7.03 14.65
CA LEU A 91 8.94 -5.84 15.34
C LEU A 91 9.03 -4.57 14.46
N GLY A 92 10.06 -4.47 13.62
CA GLY A 92 10.20 -3.36 12.67
C GLY A 92 9.03 -3.27 11.68
N VAL A 93 8.54 -4.41 11.18
CA VAL A 93 7.38 -4.45 10.28
C VAL A 93 6.11 -4.01 11.01
N LEU A 94 5.93 -4.42 12.27
CA LEU A 94 4.79 -3.99 13.07
C LEU A 94 4.83 -2.49 13.41
N LEU A 95 6.01 -1.94 13.66
CA LEU A 95 6.18 -0.50 13.89
C LEU A 95 5.88 0.33 12.63
N LEU A 96 6.28 -0.15 11.46
CA LEU A 96 5.91 0.46 10.17
C LEU A 96 4.40 0.35 9.93
N ALA A 97 3.82 -0.84 10.13
CA ALA A 97 2.41 -1.10 9.92
C ALA A 97 1.51 -0.27 10.85
N GLY A 98 1.95 -0.01 12.07
CA GLY A 98 1.28 0.89 13.01
C GLY A 98 1.52 2.39 12.77
N GLY A 99 2.35 2.75 11.79
CA GLY A 99 2.73 4.14 11.52
C GLY A 99 3.55 4.78 12.64
N CYS A 100 4.15 3.99 13.54
CA CYS A 100 4.99 4.50 14.63
C CYS A 100 6.36 4.97 14.13
N ILE A 101 6.86 4.36 13.06
CA ILE A 101 8.14 4.70 12.43
C ILE A 101 7.98 4.77 10.92
N THR A 102 8.87 5.50 10.25
CA THR A 102 9.01 5.50 8.78
C THR A 102 10.06 4.48 8.32
N PRO A 103 10.13 4.13 7.01
CA PRO A 103 11.18 3.26 6.48
C PRO A 103 12.58 3.78 6.78
N ALA A 104 12.82 5.09 6.59
CA ALA A 104 14.10 5.72 6.92
C ALA A 104 14.42 5.62 8.43
N GLN A 105 13.43 5.82 9.30
CA GLN A 105 13.62 5.64 10.74
C GLN A 105 13.90 4.17 11.11
N LEU A 106 13.32 3.20 10.40
CA LEU A 106 13.64 1.79 10.59
C LEU A 106 15.08 1.49 10.18
N GLU A 107 15.53 1.99 9.03
CA GLU A 107 16.91 1.86 8.55
C GLU A 107 17.90 2.45 9.57
N ASP A 108 17.65 3.68 10.03
CA ASP A 108 18.45 4.33 11.08
C ASP A 108 18.53 3.50 12.36
N ALA A 109 17.40 2.90 12.75
CA ALA A 109 17.30 2.10 13.96
C ALA A 109 18.00 0.75 13.84
N LEU A 110 17.98 0.14 12.66
CA LEU A 110 18.70 -1.10 12.36
C LEU A 110 20.21 -0.86 12.33
N ALA A 111 20.67 0.22 11.68
CA ALA A 111 22.07 0.63 11.69
C ALA A 111 22.57 0.91 13.11
N GLU A 112 21.75 1.56 13.95
CA GLU A 112 22.09 1.77 15.35
C GLU A 112 22.10 0.46 16.16
N GLN A 113 21.15 -0.44 15.90
CA GLN A 113 21.10 -1.76 16.53
C GLN A 113 22.36 -2.58 16.20
N GLU A 114 22.83 -2.56 14.96
CA GLU A 114 24.06 -3.24 14.55
C GLU A 114 25.30 -2.67 15.27
N ARG A 115 25.40 -1.34 15.38
CA ARG A 115 26.54 -0.68 16.02
C ARG A 115 26.58 -0.85 17.53
N THR A 116 25.41 -0.92 18.19
CA THR A 116 25.30 -0.84 19.66
C THR A 116 24.86 -2.14 20.32
N GLY A 117 24.30 -3.08 19.56
CA GLY A 117 23.62 -4.26 20.09
C GLY A 117 22.30 -3.96 20.82
N ALA A 118 21.81 -2.72 20.80
CA ALA A 118 20.58 -2.34 21.47
C ALA A 118 19.35 -2.97 20.81
N ARG A 119 18.29 -3.23 21.59
CA ARG A 119 17.03 -3.77 21.06
C ARG A 119 16.28 -2.69 20.28
N LEU A 120 15.83 -3.00 19.07
CA LEU A 120 15.06 -2.10 18.20
C LEU A 120 13.93 -1.35 18.93
N GLY A 121 13.15 -2.05 19.77
CA GLY A 121 12.08 -1.42 20.56
C GLY A 121 12.59 -0.36 21.55
N ARG A 122 13.74 -0.59 22.20
CA ARG A 122 14.36 0.40 23.10
C ARG A 122 14.89 1.61 22.33
N ILE A 123 15.45 1.39 21.13
CA ILE A 123 15.88 2.46 20.24
C ILE A 123 14.69 3.34 19.88
N ALA A 124 13.56 2.72 19.48
CA ALA A 124 12.35 3.45 19.10
C ALA A 124 11.73 4.27 20.26
N VAL A 125 11.73 3.73 21.49
CA VAL A 125 11.26 4.47 22.67
C VAL A 125 12.19 5.63 23.02
N ARG A 126 13.50 5.39 23.07
CA ARG A 126 14.49 6.43 23.39
C ARG A 126 14.50 7.55 22.35
N ARG A 127 14.24 7.25 21.08
CA ARG A 127 14.10 8.23 19.99
C ARG A 127 12.75 8.96 19.99
N GLY A 128 11.82 8.58 20.87
CA GLY A 128 10.51 9.19 20.99
C GLY A 128 9.53 8.83 19.87
N TRP A 129 9.81 7.80 19.08
CA TRP A 129 8.93 7.39 17.97
C TRP A 129 7.72 6.57 18.45
N ILE A 130 7.86 5.90 19.58
CA ILE A 130 6.77 5.14 20.22
C ILE A 130 6.87 5.28 21.74
N ALA A 131 5.75 5.44 22.44
CA ALA A 131 5.75 5.40 23.90
C ALA A 131 5.88 3.96 24.41
N GLU A 132 6.43 3.80 25.61
CA GLU A 132 6.62 2.49 26.25
C GLU A 132 5.32 1.67 26.37
N PRO A 133 4.16 2.23 26.77
CA PRO A 133 2.90 1.47 26.79
C PRO A 133 2.43 1.00 25.42
N ALA A 134 2.72 1.76 24.36
CA ALA A 134 2.39 1.39 22.99
C ALA A 134 3.30 0.27 22.47
N LEU A 135 4.59 0.32 22.81
CA LEU A 135 5.54 -0.76 22.52
C LEU A 135 5.14 -2.07 23.20
N GLU A 136 4.69 -2.04 24.45
CA GLU A 136 4.23 -3.25 25.16
C GLU A 136 3.04 -3.92 24.48
N ARG A 137 2.10 -3.14 23.92
CA ARG A 137 0.98 -3.67 23.12
C ARG A 137 1.48 -4.36 21.86
N LEU A 138 2.42 -3.75 21.14
CA LEU A 138 3.03 -4.36 19.94
C LEU A 138 3.82 -5.63 20.25
N LEU A 139 4.59 -5.65 21.34
CA LEU A 139 5.33 -6.84 21.78
C LEU A 139 4.37 -7.96 22.23
N SER A 140 3.23 -7.61 22.82
CA SER A 140 2.20 -8.56 23.17
C SER A 140 1.54 -9.15 21.93
N LEU A 141 1.23 -8.32 20.92
CA LEU A 141 0.77 -8.75 19.60
C LEU A 141 1.80 -9.68 18.94
N GLN A 142 3.07 -9.25 18.85
CA GLN A 142 4.14 -10.02 18.23
C GLN A 142 4.33 -11.40 18.87
N ARG A 143 4.17 -11.51 20.19
CA ARG A 143 4.24 -12.81 20.90
C ARG A 143 3.07 -13.73 20.57
N GLN A 144 1.93 -13.18 20.19
CA GLN A 144 0.77 -13.95 19.75
C GLN A 144 0.84 -14.30 18.25
N LEU A 145 1.50 -13.46 17.44
CA LEU A 145 1.89 -13.84 16.08
C LEU A 145 2.76 -15.11 16.13
N GLY A 146 2.40 -16.11 15.33
CA GLY A 146 3.06 -17.42 15.32
C GLY A 146 2.81 -18.33 16.53
N ARG A 147 1.92 -17.97 17.46
CA ARG A 147 1.32 -18.95 18.38
C ARG A 147 0.06 -19.51 17.74
N THR A 148 0.13 -20.77 17.33
CA THR A 148 -1.01 -21.57 16.87
C THR A 148 -2.09 -21.58 17.96
N PRO A 149 -3.34 -21.35 17.56
CA PRO A 149 -4.21 -22.49 17.32
C PRO A 149 -4.65 -22.57 15.85
N PRO A 150 -5.21 -23.72 15.43
CA PRO A 150 -5.85 -23.90 14.12
C PRO A 150 -7.16 -23.12 14.11
N GLY A 151 -7.08 -21.80 13.92
CA GLY A 151 -8.24 -20.92 13.85
C GLY A 151 -8.31 -20.20 12.50
N PRO A 152 -9.52 -19.97 11.95
CA PRO A 152 -9.73 -19.17 10.75
C PRO A 152 -9.65 -17.68 11.09
N GLY A 153 -8.47 -17.21 11.50
CA GLY A 153 -8.25 -15.76 11.66
C GLY A 153 -8.48 -15.07 10.31
N PRO A 154 -9.22 -13.94 10.25
CA PRO A 154 -9.59 -13.29 8.99
C PRO A 154 -8.37 -12.75 8.23
N LEU A 155 -7.24 -12.57 8.91
CA LEU A 155 -5.99 -12.09 8.35
C LEU A 155 -5.10 -13.22 7.77
N ARG A 156 -5.57 -14.47 7.73
CA ARG A 156 -4.80 -15.54 7.10
C ARG A 156 -4.92 -15.46 5.59
N LEU A 157 -3.78 -15.58 4.89
CA LEU A 157 -3.72 -15.59 3.43
C LEU A 157 -4.75 -16.55 2.80
N GLY A 158 -4.89 -17.77 3.34
CA GLY A 158 -5.87 -18.74 2.84
C GLY A 158 -7.31 -18.22 2.91
N ARG A 159 -7.73 -17.62 4.04
CA ARG A 159 -9.08 -17.06 4.19
C ARG A 159 -9.30 -15.86 3.27
N ILE A 160 -8.28 -15.01 3.12
CA ILE A 160 -8.32 -13.86 2.21
C ILE A 160 -8.52 -14.33 0.77
N LEU A 161 -7.76 -15.32 0.31
CA LEU A 161 -7.89 -15.86 -1.04
C LEU A 161 -9.25 -16.51 -1.29
N VAL A 162 -9.84 -17.18 -0.28
CA VAL A 162 -11.19 -17.74 -0.39
C VAL A 162 -12.23 -16.62 -0.53
N LEU A 163 -12.14 -15.57 0.29
CA LEU A 163 -13.09 -14.46 0.24
C LEU A 163 -12.98 -13.65 -1.05
N LEU A 164 -11.78 -13.51 -1.60
CA LEU A 164 -11.57 -12.92 -2.93
C LEU A 164 -12.12 -13.80 -4.07
N GLY A 165 -12.57 -15.03 -3.80
CA GLY A 165 -12.96 -16.00 -4.82
C GLY A 165 -11.78 -16.52 -5.65
N ALA A 166 -10.54 -16.26 -5.23
CA ALA A 166 -9.34 -16.68 -5.93
C ALA A 166 -9.08 -18.18 -5.77
N ILE A 167 -9.52 -18.77 -4.65
CA ILE A 167 -9.50 -20.20 -4.38
C ILE A 167 -10.80 -20.62 -3.68
N THR A 168 -11.16 -21.89 -3.72
CA THR A 168 -12.29 -22.43 -2.94
C THR A 168 -11.83 -22.94 -1.57
N THR A 169 -12.77 -23.10 -0.63
CA THR A 169 -12.48 -23.71 0.68
C THR A 169 -11.88 -25.11 0.52
N GLY A 170 -12.39 -25.91 -0.43
CA GLY A 170 -11.84 -27.25 -0.70
C GLY A 170 -10.42 -27.22 -1.26
N GLN A 171 -10.09 -26.24 -2.12
CA GLN A 171 -8.72 -26.03 -2.61
C GLN A 171 -7.79 -25.59 -1.48
N LEU A 172 -8.26 -24.73 -0.58
CA LEU A 172 -7.51 -24.32 0.61
C LEU A 172 -7.24 -25.51 1.53
N ASP A 173 -8.24 -26.34 1.84
CA ASP A 173 -8.10 -27.50 2.71
C ASP A 173 -7.12 -28.52 2.12
N ALA A 174 -7.22 -28.77 0.81
CA ALA A 174 -6.28 -29.63 0.09
C ALA A 174 -4.84 -29.08 0.13
N ALA A 175 -4.67 -27.76 -0.02
CA ALA A 175 -3.36 -27.12 0.06
C ALA A 175 -2.78 -27.15 1.48
N LEU A 176 -3.60 -26.92 2.50
CA LEU A 176 -3.19 -27.03 3.90
C LEU A 176 -2.76 -28.45 4.25
N ALA A 177 -3.53 -29.47 3.83
CA ALA A 177 -3.17 -30.87 4.03
C ALA A 177 -1.82 -31.23 3.41
N ARG A 178 -1.52 -30.68 2.21
CA ARG A 178 -0.22 -30.83 1.54
C ARG A 178 0.91 -30.05 2.19
N GLN A 179 0.60 -28.96 2.89
CA GLN A 179 1.59 -28.12 3.56
C GLN A 179 2.09 -28.75 4.88
N VAL A 180 1.26 -29.54 5.56
CA VAL A 180 1.58 -30.15 6.86
C VAL A 180 2.91 -30.93 6.76
N GLY A 181 3.86 -30.59 7.64
CA GLY A 181 5.16 -31.28 7.73
C GLY A 181 6.18 -30.91 6.65
N THR A 182 5.83 -30.09 5.66
CA THR A 182 6.75 -29.73 4.55
C THR A 182 7.61 -28.50 4.83
N GLY A 183 7.20 -27.64 5.77
CA GLY A 183 7.86 -26.34 6.04
C GLY A 183 7.68 -25.29 4.94
N ARG A 184 6.98 -25.61 3.85
CA ARG A 184 6.76 -24.72 2.70
C ARG A 184 5.71 -23.66 2.99
N ALA A 185 5.78 -22.52 2.27
CA ALA A 185 4.77 -21.48 2.38
C ALA A 185 3.47 -21.89 1.66
N LEU A 186 2.31 -21.56 2.25
CA LEU A 186 0.99 -21.90 1.68
C LEU A 186 0.82 -21.37 0.25
N GLY A 187 1.33 -20.17 -0.03
CA GLY A 187 1.28 -19.57 -1.36
C GLY A 187 1.99 -20.40 -2.42
N GLU A 188 3.14 -21.00 -2.10
CA GLU A 188 3.86 -21.90 -3.01
C GLU A 188 3.06 -23.17 -3.28
N VAL A 189 2.49 -23.76 -2.22
CA VAL A 189 1.68 -24.98 -2.33
C VAL A 189 0.43 -24.75 -3.20
N LEU A 190 -0.18 -23.56 -3.10
CA LEU A 190 -1.32 -23.16 -3.93
C LEU A 190 -0.94 -22.97 -5.40
N ILE A 191 0.24 -22.44 -5.69
CA ILE A 191 0.76 -22.29 -7.05
C ILE A 191 1.10 -23.65 -7.65
N ASP A 192 1.83 -24.49 -6.91
CA ASP A 192 2.20 -25.84 -7.35
C ASP A 192 0.99 -26.75 -7.58
N ALA A 193 -0.08 -26.56 -6.81
CA ALA A 193 -1.34 -27.27 -6.98
C ALA A 193 -2.18 -26.76 -8.17
N GLY A 194 -1.78 -25.66 -8.80
CA GLY A 194 -2.55 -25.01 -9.88
C GLY A 194 -3.82 -24.30 -9.39
N TYR A 195 -3.96 -24.06 -8.08
CA TYR A 195 -5.14 -23.41 -7.51
C TYR A 195 -5.03 -21.88 -7.54
N ALA A 196 -3.82 -21.33 -7.52
CA ALA A 196 -3.58 -19.89 -7.55
C ALA A 196 -2.43 -19.52 -8.50
N THR A 197 -2.38 -18.26 -8.92
CA THR A 197 -1.29 -17.70 -9.70
C THR A 197 -0.37 -16.85 -8.81
N PRO A 198 0.89 -16.61 -9.19
CA PRO A 198 1.77 -15.70 -8.46
C PRO A 198 1.14 -14.31 -8.24
N ARG A 199 0.37 -13.83 -9.23
CA ARG A 199 -0.36 -12.57 -9.15
C ARG A 199 -1.44 -12.58 -8.08
N THR A 200 -2.30 -13.61 -8.05
CA THR A 200 -3.37 -13.69 -7.04
C THR A 200 -2.81 -13.89 -5.63
N ILE A 201 -1.71 -14.62 -5.48
CA ILE A 201 -0.98 -14.71 -4.21
C ILE A 201 -0.43 -13.34 -3.79
N ALA A 202 0.19 -12.59 -4.71
CA ALA A 202 0.72 -11.26 -4.42
C ALA A 202 -0.38 -10.26 -4.01
N GLU A 203 -1.53 -10.30 -4.69
CA GLU A 203 -2.72 -9.51 -4.34
C GLU A 203 -3.24 -9.87 -2.94
N GLY A 204 -3.38 -11.16 -2.63
CA GLY A 204 -3.77 -11.63 -1.30
C GLY A 204 -2.79 -11.21 -0.19
N LEU A 205 -1.49 -11.29 -0.44
CA LEU A 205 -0.45 -10.85 0.50
C LEU A 205 -0.47 -9.33 0.73
N ARG A 206 -0.73 -8.54 -0.32
CA ARG A 206 -0.86 -7.08 -0.21
C ARG A 206 -2.06 -6.73 0.68
N LEU A 207 -3.21 -7.36 0.46
CA LEU A 207 -4.39 -7.17 1.31
C LEU A 207 -4.15 -7.61 2.74
N GLN A 208 -3.51 -8.77 2.93
CA GLN A 208 -3.12 -9.27 4.25
C GLN A 208 -2.32 -8.23 5.03
N ARG A 209 -1.28 -7.64 4.40
CA ARG A 209 -0.43 -6.61 5.03
C ARG A 209 -1.21 -5.34 5.36
N GLY A 210 -2.08 -4.87 4.46
CA GLY A 210 -2.93 -3.70 4.71
C GLY A 210 -3.89 -3.91 5.88
N LEU A 211 -4.59 -5.05 5.90
CA LEU A 211 -5.52 -5.39 6.98
C LEU A 211 -4.79 -5.58 8.33
N MET A 212 -3.58 -6.15 8.31
CA MET A 212 -2.70 -6.20 9.48
C MET A 212 -2.31 -4.80 9.97
N ALA A 213 -1.97 -3.87 9.07
CA ALA A 213 -1.67 -2.48 9.43
C ALA A 213 -2.85 -1.79 10.11
N ALA A 214 -4.06 -1.96 9.56
CA ALA A 214 -5.28 -1.44 10.19
C ALA A 214 -5.53 -2.04 11.59
N ALA A 215 -5.28 -3.35 11.77
CA ALA A 215 -5.41 -4.00 13.08
C ALA A 215 -4.39 -3.47 14.09
N VAL A 216 -3.14 -3.27 13.67
CA VAL A 216 -2.07 -2.70 14.50
C VAL A 216 -2.38 -1.25 14.89
N ALA A 217 -2.83 -0.43 13.93
CA ALA A 217 -3.24 0.95 14.19
C ALA A 217 -4.40 1.02 15.21
N ALA A 218 -5.40 0.15 15.06
CA ALA A 218 -6.50 0.04 16.02
C ALA A 218 -6.02 -0.36 17.42
N LEU A 219 -5.10 -1.34 17.52
CA LEU A 219 -4.52 -1.75 18.80
C LEU A 219 -3.76 -0.61 19.49
N LEU A 220 -3.03 0.17 18.71
CA LEU A 220 -2.27 1.31 19.22
C LEU A 220 -3.18 2.43 19.71
N ALA A 221 -4.29 2.68 19.02
CA ALA A 221 -5.29 3.69 19.36
C ALA A 221 -6.10 3.39 20.64
N LEU A 222 -6.13 2.14 21.12
CA LEU A 222 -6.87 1.72 22.31
C LEU A 222 -6.25 2.15 23.65
N GLY A 223 -5.07 2.77 23.66
CA GLY A 223 -4.42 3.20 24.90
C GLY A 223 -3.68 4.53 24.76
N PRO A 224 -3.40 5.23 25.87
CA PRO A 224 -2.58 6.44 25.84
C PRO A 224 -1.17 6.10 25.34
N GLY A 225 -0.53 7.02 24.61
CA GLY A 225 0.89 6.89 24.25
C GLY A 225 1.24 6.93 22.75
N LEU A 226 0.41 7.48 21.86
CA LEU A 226 0.95 8.01 20.60
C LEU A 226 1.51 9.41 20.86
N PRO A 227 2.83 9.67 20.73
CA PRO A 227 3.34 11.03 20.72
C PRO A 227 2.78 11.74 19.48
N GLY A 228 1.77 12.61 19.68
CA GLY A 228 1.12 13.36 18.61
C GLY A 228 -0.41 13.38 18.63
N THR A 229 -1.07 12.54 19.44
CA THR A 229 -2.52 12.67 19.67
C THR A 229 -2.75 13.33 21.03
N ALA A 230 -2.66 14.66 21.06
CA ALA A 230 -3.21 15.43 22.16
C ALA A 230 -4.68 15.00 22.37
N ALA A 231 -5.03 14.79 23.62
CA ALA A 231 -6.33 14.34 24.08
C ALA A 231 -7.47 15.18 23.47
N ALA A 232 -8.32 14.55 22.65
CA ALA A 232 -9.67 15.03 22.39
C ALA A 232 -10.65 14.21 23.23
N ALA A 233 -10.55 14.38 24.55
CA ALA A 233 -11.64 14.09 25.48
C ALA A 233 -12.42 15.39 25.68
N GLY A 234 -13.36 15.65 24.78
CA GLY A 234 -14.24 16.81 24.82
C GLY A 234 -15.23 16.72 23.67
N GLY A 235 -16.47 16.36 23.97
CA GLY A 235 -17.53 16.31 22.99
C GLY A 235 -17.85 17.70 22.45
N ALA A 236 -17.87 17.83 21.12
CA ALA A 236 -18.70 18.74 20.37
C ALA A 236 -18.71 18.28 18.91
N GLU A 237 -19.90 18.13 18.33
CA GLU A 237 -20.07 18.05 16.89
C GLU A 237 -19.49 19.31 16.23
N GLY A 238 -18.73 19.16 15.15
CA GLY A 238 -18.30 20.28 14.30
C GLY A 238 -16.82 20.27 13.96
N GLY A 239 -16.50 20.02 12.69
CA GLY A 239 -15.20 20.30 12.09
C GLY A 239 -14.14 19.22 12.33
N VAL A 240 -14.09 18.23 11.43
CA VAL A 240 -12.96 17.29 11.34
C VAL A 240 -11.74 18.06 10.83
N SER A 241 -10.93 18.63 11.72
CA SER A 241 -9.59 19.12 11.39
C SER A 241 -8.61 17.95 11.49
N VAL A 242 -8.54 17.13 10.44
CA VAL A 242 -7.54 16.07 10.30
C VAL A 242 -6.35 16.65 9.55
N SER A 243 -5.29 17.00 10.28
CA SER A 243 -3.98 17.24 9.68
C SER A 243 -3.35 15.89 9.33
N ALA A 244 -3.72 15.35 8.16
CA ALA A 244 -3.07 14.18 7.60
C ALA A 244 -1.71 14.60 7.04
N ARG A 245 -0.62 14.08 7.62
CA ARG A 245 0.70 14.18 6.99
C ARG A 245 0.73 13.19 5.83
N VAL A 246 0.44 13.71 4.65
CA VAL A 246 0.39 12.96 3.40
C VAL A 246 1.82 12.53 3.04
N LEU A 247 2.08 11.21 3.05
CA LEU A 247 3.36 10.65 2.61
C LEU A 247 3.53 10.88 1.10
N PRO A 248 4.73 11.29 0.65
CA PRO A 248 4.98 11.53 -0.76
C PRO A 248 4.88 10.20 -1.54
N TYR A 249 3.98 10.14 -2.51
CA TYR A 249 3.81 9.09 -3.50
C TYR A 249 3.90 9.72 -4.89
N ALA A 250 4.37 8.90 -5.83
CA ALA A 250 4.29 9.20 -7.25
C ALA A 250 3.81 7.93 -7.96
N ARG A 251 2.80 8.06 -8.81
CA ARG A 251 2.25 6.99 -9.63
C ARG A 251 2.33 7.40 -11.09
N LEU A 252 2.82 6.49 -11.91
CA LEU A 252 2.83 6.60 -13.37
C LEU A 252 1.89 5.54 -13.94
N GLU A 253 0.89 5.98 -14.66
CA GLU A 253 -0.02 5.13 -15.42
C GLU A 253 0.31 5.26 -16.91
N VAL A 254 0.59 4.13 -17.55
CA VAL A 254 0.83 4.07 -18.99
C VAL A 254 -0.53 3.94 -19.68
N LEU A 255 -1.02 5.02 -20.29
CA LEU A 255 -2.32 5.06 -20.97
C LEU A 255 -2.25 4.45 -22.37
N ALA A 256 -1.14 4.67 -23.06
CA ALA A 256 -0.84 4.05 -24.34
C ALA A 256 0.68 3.99 -24.51
N GLN A 257 1.20 2.83 -24.88
CA GLN A 257 2.60 2.68 -25.24
C GLN A 257 2.72 1.56 -26.29
N PRO A 258 3.47 1.76 -27.38
CA PRO A 258 3.70 0.73 -28.37
C PRO A 258 4.53 -0.41 -27.78
N SER A 259 4.22 -1.65 -28.17
CA SER A 259 4.95 -2.86 -27.74
C SER A 259 6.21 -3.12 -28.57
N SER A 260 6.30 -2.56 -29.77
CA SER A 260 7.43 -2.69 -30.68
C SER A 260 7.86 -1.36 -31.30
N LEU A 261 9.15 -1.25 -31.61
CA LEU A 261 9.76 -0.20 -32.40
C LEU A 261 10.02 -0.75 -33.80
N HIS A 262 9.42 -0.14 -34.82
CA HIS A 262 9.65 -0.48 -36.21
C HIS A 262 10.81 0.34 -36.77
N VAL A 263 11.88 -0.32 -37.21
CA VAL A 263 13.07 0.31 -37.82
C VAL A 263 13.01 0.12 -39.32
N THR A 264 12.84 1.19 -40.09
CA THR A 264 12.84 1.11 -41.56
C THR A 264 14.26 1.09 -42.12
N ALA A 265 14.41 0.66 -43.38
CA ALA A 265 15.71 0.71 -44.07
C ALA A 265 16.27 2.15 -44.18
N VAL A 266 15.38 3.15 -44.22
CA VAL A 266 15.75 4.57 -44.24
C VAL A 266 16.26 5.01 -42.86
N ASP A 267 15.66 4.54 -41.78
CA ASP A 267 16.09 4.87 -40.42
C ASP A 267 17.41 4.20 -40.06
N ALA A 268 17.60 2.95 -40.49
CA ALA A 268 18.86 2.23 -40.37
C ALA A 268 20.01 2.95 -41.12
N ALA A 269 19.74 3.52 -42.30
CA ALA A 269 20.70 4.32 -43.05
C ALA A 269 20.98 5.69 -42.42
N ARG A 270 19.99 6.31 -41.76
CA ARG A 270 20.13 7.58 -41.02
C ARG A 270 20.78 7.42 -39.65
N GLY A 271 20.74 6.22 -39.08
CA GLY A 271 21.31 5.88 -37.77
C GLY A 271 20.45 6.31 -36.56
N TYR A 272 19.19 6.71 -36.77
CA TYR A 272 18.27 7.03 -35.68
C TYR A 272 16.79 6.86 -36.09
N VAL A 273 15.92 6.59 -35.12
CA VAL A 273 14.46 6.54 -35.27
C VAL A 273 13.82 7.64 -34.43
N GLU A 274 12.93 8.45 -35.00
CA GLU A 274 12.13 9.43 -34.27
C GLU A 274 10.68 8.96 -34.12
N VAL A 275 10.17 9.03 -32.90
CA VAL A 275 8.83 8.57 -32.51
C VAL A 275 8.19 9.62 -31.61
N ASP A 276 7.25 10.39 -32.15
CA ASP A 276 6.64 11.51 -31.41
C ASP A 276 5.22 11.18 -30.92
N GLY A 277 4.99 11.40 -29.63
CA GLY A 277 3.65 11.43 -29.03
C GLY A 277 2.87 10.11 -29.05
N ILE A 278 3.53 8.99 -29.37
CA ILE A 278 2.90 7.66 -29.39
C ILE A 278 2.70 7.12 -27.97
N SER A 279 3.62 7.44 -27.06
CA SER A 279 3.44 7.15 -25.65
C SER A 279 2.57 8.21 -24.99
N ARG A 280 1.53 7.78 -24.29
CA ARG A 280 0.67 8.64 -23.45
C ARG A 280 0.76 8.13 -22.02
N LEU A 281 1.21 8.99 -21.12
CA LEU A 281 1.44 8.63 -19.72
C LEU A 281 0.70 9.63 -18.83
N SER A 282 0.14 9.14 -17.74
CA SER A 282 -0.52 9.94 -16.72
C SER A 282 0.31 9.86 -15.44
N ILE A 283 0.78 11.01 -14.96
CA ILE A 283 1.56 11.12 -13.73
C ILE A 283 0.72 11.78 -12.65
N ARG A 284 0.70 11.16 -11.47
CA ARG A 284 0.17 11.77 -10.25
C ARG A 284 1.24 11.71 -9.16
N SER A 285 1.59 12.85 -8.60
CA SER A 285 2.46 12.92 -7.43
C SER A 285 1.95 13.98 -6.47
N ASN A 286 2.01 13.66 -5.18
CA ASN A 286 1.71 14.59 -4.10
C ASN A 286 2.98 15.08 -3.38
N SER A 287 4.19 14.79 -3.93
CA SER A 287 5.43 15.24 -3.32
C SER A 287 5.63 16.73 -3.58
N PRO A 288 5.81 17.55 -2.52
CA PRO A 288 6.12 18.97 -2.65
C PRO A 288 7.54 19.22 -3.19
N ARG A 289 8.40 18.19 -3.24
CA ARG A 289 9.77 18.27 -3.78
C ARG A 289 9.88 17.85 -5.24
N GLY A 290 8.77 17.42 -5.84
CA GLY A 290 8.76 16.91 -7.22
C GLY A 290 8.86 15.40 -7.32
N TYR A 291 9.19 14.92 -8.50
CA TYR A 291 9.33 13.50 -8.78
C TYR A 291 10.51 13.24 -9.70
N ALA A 292 11.14 12.09 -9.54
CA ALA A 292 12.15 11.56 -10.43
C ALA A 292 11.51 10.60 -11.43
N LEU A 293 11.56 10.92 -12.71
CA LEU A 293 11.22 10.01 -13.79
C LEU A 293 12.47 9.21 -14.15
N VAL A 294 12.48 7.92 -13.82
CA VAL A 294 13.57 7.01 -14.14
C VAL A 294 13.28 6.39 -15.49
N VAL A 295 14.21 6.54 -16.41
CA VAL A 295 14.16 5.96 -17.75
C VAL A 295 15.17 4.83 -17.77
N GLU A 296 14.74 3.62 -18.11
CA GLU A 296 15.63 2.47 -18.31
C GLU A 296 15.59 2.07 -19.79
N GLY A 297 16.75 2.08 -20.45
CA GLY A 297 16.88 1.51 -21.79
C GLY A 297 17.19 0.01 -21.69
N ARG A 298 16.44 -0.80 -22.43
CA ARG A 298 16.60 -2.27 -22.50
C ARG A 298 16.74 -2.71 -23.93
N SER A 299 17.80 -2.26 -24.60
CA SER A 299 18.03 -2.63 -25.99
C SER A 299 19.50 -2.59 -26.38
N GLU A 300 19.95 -3.66 -27.04
CA GLU A 300 21.30 -3.79 -27.59
C GLU A 300 21.46 -3.04 -28.94
N ILE A 301 20.34 -2.67 -29.57
CA ILE A 301 20.34 -1.99 -30.88
C ILE A 301 20.50 -0.47 -30.76
N LEU A 302 20.52 0.07 -29.55
CA LEU A 302 20.58 1.51 -29.30
C LEU A 302 21.94 1.94 -28.73
N THR A 303 22.37 3.13 -29.11
CA THR A 303 23.56 3.81 -28.56
C THR A 303 23.17 5.00 -27.67
N GLY A 304 21.91 5.43 -27.70
CA GLY A 304 21.35 6.44 -26.79
C GLY A 304 19.89 6.74 -27.09
N VAL A 305 19.24 7.48 -26.19
CA VAL A 305 17.86 7.96 -26.35
C VAL A 305 17.76 9.42 -25.97
N VAL A 306 17.15 10.24 -26.83
CA VAL A 306 16.77 11.61 -26.50
C VAL A 306 15.27 11.65 -26.27
N ILE A 307 14.84 12.18 -25.12
CA ILE A 307 13.42 12.33 -24.78
C ILE A 307 13.03 13.80 -24.88
N ARG A 308 11.95 14.06 -25.62
CA ARG A 308 11.35 15.37 -25.88
C ARG A 308 9.95 15.46 -25.27
N GLY A 309 9.41 16.67 -25.11
CA GLY A 309 8.03 16.87 -24.65
C GLY A 309 7.79 16.75 -23.15
N LEU A 310 8.88 16.66 -22.35
CA LEU A 310 8.85 16.66 -20.88
C LEU A 310 9.49 17.92 -20.26
N GLY A 311 9.79 18.93 -21.08
CA GLY A 311 10.60 20.11 -20.74
C GLY A 311 11.75 20.28 -21.75
N PRO A 312 12.97 20.69 -21.33
CA PRO A 312 14.12 20.69 -22.23
C PRO A 312 14.45 19.27 -22.70
N ASP A 313 14.89 19.14 -23.95
CA ASP A 313 15.30 17.86 -24.53
C ASP A 313 16.43 17.26 -23.70
N VAL A 314 16.26 16.00 -23.27
CA VAL A 314 17.28 15.32 -22.47
C VAL A 314 17.82 14.12 -23.23
N ALA A 315 19.13 14.15 -23.48
CA ALA A 315 19.87 13.01 -24.00
C ALA A 315 20.30 12.09 -22.84
N LEU A 316 19.91 10.83 -22.93
CA LEU A 316 20.21 9.78 -21.97
C LEU A 316 21.05 8.69 -22.64
N ALA A 317 21.98 8.11 -21.89
CA ALA A 317 22.71 6.93 -22.31
C ALA A 317 21.77 5.70 -22.39
N VAL A 318 22.20 4.65 -23.09
CA VAL A 318 21.44 3.39 -23.23
C VAL A 318 21.07 2.77 -21.90
N ALA A 319 21.95 2.88 -20.89
CA ALA A 319 21.70 2.41 -19.53
C ALA A 319 20.50 3.10 -18.86
N GLY A 320 20.01 4.20 -19.43
CA GLY A 320 18.95 5.00 -18.88
C GLY A 320 19.46 6.22 -18.09
N GLY A 321 18.55 6.89 -17.41
CA GLY A 321 18.88 7.98 -16.51
C GLY A 321 17.66 8.55 -15.79
N THR A 322 17.94 9.36 -14.77
CA THR A 322 16.92 9.91 -13.88
C THR A 322 16.68 11.38 -14.20
N LEU A 323 15.42 11.71 -14.49
CA LEU A 323 14.97 13.06 -14.79
C LEU A 323 14.24 13.64 -13.59
N LEU A 324 14.83 14.62 -12.92
CA LEU A 324 14.17 15.35 -11.82
C LEU A 324 13.13 16.32 -12.39
N ARG A 325 11.92 16.29 -11.84
CA ARG A 325 10.81 17.13 -12.29
C ARG A 325 10.22 17.93 -11.14
N PRO A 326 9.79 19.17 -11.41
CA PRO A 326 9.20 20.04 -10.40
C PRO A 326 7.89 19.45 -9.85
N PRO A 327 7.47 19.87 -8.65
CA PRO A 327 6.22 19.43 -8.04
C PRO A 327 5.02 19.62 -8.97
N ALA A 328 4.24 18.55 -9.12
CA ALA A 328 2.97 18.53 -9.82
C ALA A 328 1.84 18.96 -8.88
N ASP A 329 0.74 19.50 -9.42
CA ASP A 329 -0.47 19.69 -8.63
C ASP A 329 -0.96 18.31 -8.12
N PRO A 330 -1.03 18.09 -6.79
CA PRO A 330 -1.46 16.81 -6.23
C PRO A 330 -2.86 16.36 -6.65
N ARG A 331 -3.71 17.30 -7.11
CA ARG A 331 -5.10 17.05 -7.49
C ARG A 331 -5.29 16.77 -8.98
N ALA A 332 -4.30 17.08 -9.81
CA ALA A 332 -4.39 16.93 -11.26
C ALA A 332 -3.45 15.82 -11.76
N ALA A 333 -3.99 14.92 -12.58
CA ALA A 333 -3.14 14.04 -13.37
C ALA A 333 -2.47 14.86 -14.48
N ILE A 334 -1.16 14.79 -14.58
CA ILE A 334 -0.42 15.38 -15.69
C ILE A 334 -0.36 14.33 -16.79
N GLU A 335 -1.05 14.60 -17.90
CA GLU A 335 -0.87 13.82 -19.12
C GLU A 335 0.39 14.31 -19.84
N ILE A 336 1.36 13.42 -20.02
CA ILE A 336 2.57 13.68 -20.80
C ILE A 336 2.58 12.83 -22.06
N ARG A 337 3.10 13.41 -23.14
CA ARG A 337 3.28 12.78 -24.44
C ARG A 337 4.73 12.89 -24.87
N PRO A 338 5.62 12.05 -24.32
CA PRO A 338 7.03 12.12 -24.67
C PRO A 338 7.25 11.78 -26.14
N GLY A 339 8.11 12.56 -26.79
CA GLY A 339 8.73 12.19 -28.06
C GLY A 339 10.07 11.51 -27.78
N TYR A 340 10.44 10.55 -28.61
CA TYR A 340 11.67 9.79 -28.47
C TYR A 340 12.47 9.87 -29.76
N ARG A 341 13.77 10.14 -29.63
CA ARG A 341 14.74 9.91 -30.69
C ARG A 341 15.72 8.84 -30.24
N PHE A 342 15.60 7.67 -30.83
CA PHE A 342 16.45 6.51 -30.55
C PHE A 342 17.64 6.52 -31.50
N ALA A 343 18.87 6.64 -30.98
CA ALA A 343 20.08 6.49 -31.78
C ALA A 343 20.40 5.00 -31.95
N LEU A 344 20.49 4.53 -33.20
CA LEU A 344 20.74 3.12 -33.52
C LEU A 344 22.23 2.79 -33.49
N ALA A 345 22.57 1.55 -33.16
CA ALA A 345 23.92 1.03 -33.30
C ALA A 345 24.29 0.89 -34.79
N PRO A 346 25.56 1.13 -35.18
CA PRO A 346 26.00 0.98 -36.56
C PRO A 346 25.71 -0.44 -37.09
N GLY A 347 25.04 -0.55 -38.24
CA GLY A 347 24.72 -1.83 -38.87
C GLY A 347 23.46 -2.54 -38.34
N THR A 348 22.59 -1.83 -37.59
CA THR A 348 21.30 -2.37 -37.15
C THR A 348 20.40 -2.72 -38.36
N PRO A 349 19.93 -3.98 -38.52
CA PRO A 349 19.10 -4.36 -39.65
C PRO A 349 17.68 -3.78 -39.52
N PRO A 350 16.99 -3.49 -40.64
CA PRO A 350 15.58 -3.08 -40.60
C PRO A 350 14.71 -4.24 -40.10
N GLY A 351 13.71 -3.92 -39.28
CA GLY A 351 12.86 -4.93 -38.64
C GLY A 351 12.05 -4.38 -37.46
N GLU A 352 11.28 -5.25 -36.83
CA GLU A 352 10.58 -4.94 -35.59
C GLU A 352 11.38 -5.38 -34.38
N TYR A 353 11.55 -4.47 -33.43
CA TYR A 353 12.26 -4.69 -32.18
C TYR A 353 11.33 -4.46 -30.99
N PRO A 354 11.57 -5.09 -29.83
CA PRO A 354 10.82 -4.79 -28.62
C PRO A 354 11.00 -3.31 -28.25
N TRP A 355 9.96 -2.70 -27.67
CA TRP A 355 10.04 -1.31 -27.27
C TRP A 355 11.20 -1.06 -26.30
N PRO A 356 12.14 -0.16 -26.63
CA PRO A 356 13.47 -0.17 -26.02
C PRO A 356 13.55 0.58 -24.69
N VAL A 357 12.48 1.23 -24.22
CA VAL A 357 12.50 2.10 -23.04
C VAL A 357 11.37 1.79 -22.07
N THR A 358 11.74 1.63 -20.80
CA THR A 358 10.80 1.56 -19.67
C THR A 358 10.86 2.86 -18.88
N LEU A 359 9.71 3.38 -18.47
CA LEU A 359 9.60 4.55 -17.63
C LEU A 359 9.03 4.15 -16.28
N SER A 360 9.67 4.60 -15.21
CA SER A 360 9.18 4.47 -13.83
C SER A 360 9.31 5.80 -13.10
N ILE A 361 8.64 5.95 -11.97
CA ILE A 361 8.60 7.20 -11.21
C ILE A 361 8.88 6.97 -9.74
N LEU A 362 9.64 7.88 -9.15
CA LEU A 362 9.96 7.93 -7.73
C LEU A 362 9.58 9.31 -7.17
N PRO A 363 8.84 9.38 -6.05
CA PRO A 363 8.63 10.66 -5.37
C PRO A 363 9.92 11.15 -4.73
N LEU A 364 10.17 12.47 -4.76
CA LEU A 364 11.34 13.12 -4.14
C LEU A 364 11.07 13.66 -2.74
#